data_AF-A0AA86QA95-F1
#
_entry.id   AF-A0AA86QA95-F1
#
_cell.length_a   1.000
_cell.length_b   1.000
_cell.length_c   1.000
_cell.angle_alpha   90.00
_cell.angle_beta   90.00
_cell.angle_gamma   90.00
#
_symmetry.space_group_name_H-M   'P 1'
#
loop_
_entity.id
_entity.type
_entity.pdbx_description
1 polymer ?
#
loop_
_entity_poly.entity_id
_entity_poly.type
_entity_poly.pdbx_seq_one_letter_code
_entity_poly.pdbx_strand_id
1 'polypeptide(L)'
;MIVQYIVLRKDLKLQKGALCAQAAHAAMAAVFTFKDSSETKQYLQNLNEMHKVVLGTESNEEFQQIILNLKNSNIDYYEWLEQPENLVTAIALRPYTKEDVAKFFKDLKLLK
;
A
#
# COMPACT_ATOMS: atom_id res chain seq x y z
N MET A 1 4.94 -4.31 -15.99
CA MET A 1 3.50 -4.23 -15.60
C MET A 1 3.31 -3.14 -14.55
N ILE A 2 2.18 -2.45 -14.56
CA ILE A 2 1.81 -1.52 -13.47
C ILE A 2 1.17 -2.30 -12.32
N VAL A 3 1.50 -1.92 -11.10
CA VAL A 3 1.04 -2.56 -9.86
C VAL A 3 0.82 -1.52 -8.77
N GLN A 4 -0.15 -1.79 -7.90
CA GLN A 4 -0.29 -1.11 -6.63
C GLN A 4 0.10 -2.06 -5.49
N TYR A 5 1.07 -1.66 -4.68
CA TYR A 5 1.41 -2.37 -3.46
C TYR A 5 0.64 -1.77 -2.28
N ILE A 6 0.12 -2.65 -1.44
CA ILE A 6 -0.62 -2.33 -0.21
C ILE A 6 0.05 -3.11 0.92
N VAL A 7 0.40 -2.43 2.00
CA VAL A 7 1.03 -3.03 3.17
C VAL A 7 0.13 -2.83 4.38
N LEU A 8 -0.26 -3.93 5.01
CA LEU A 8 -1.15 -3.96 6.16
C LEU A 8 -0.40 -4.34 7.44
N ARG A 9 -0.77 -3.72 8.56
CA ARG A 9 -0.26 -4.04 9.89
C ARG A 9 -0.86 -5.34 10.43
N LYS A 10 -0.23 -6.50 10.18
CA LYS A 10 -0.72 -7.81 10.66
C LYS A 10 -0.56 -7.97 12.17
N ASP A 11 0.43 -7.30 12.75
CA ASP A 11 0.70 -7.28 14.18
C ASP A 11 -0.49 -6.74 15.00
N LEU A 12 -1.38 -5.95 14.39
CA LEU A 12 -2.63 -5.49 15.01
C LEU A 12 -3.71 -6.58 15.12
N LYS A 13 -3.49 -7.77 14.53
CA LYS A 13 -4.39 -8.95 14.60
C LYS A 13 -5.85 -8.62 14.25
N LEU A 14 -6.04 -7.73 13.29
CA LEU A 14 -7.37 -7.33 12.82
C LEU A 14 -8.12 -8.51 12.19
N GLN A 15 -9.44 -8.50 12.32
CA GLN A 15 -10.30 -9.47 11.65
C GLN A 15 -10.23 -9.28 10.13
N LYS A 16 -10.51 -10.34 9.35
CA LYS A 16 -10.46 -10.31 7.88
C LYS A 16 -11.28 -9.18 7.27
N GLY A 17 -12.50 -8.95 7.77
CA GLY A 17 -13.35 -7.86 7.29
C GLY A 17 -12.70 -6.49 7.48
N ALA A 18 -12.09 -6.24 8.64
CA ALA A 18 -11.36 -5.02 8.91
C ALA A 18 -10.14 -4.89 7.98
N LEU A 19 -9.32 -5.93 7.84
CA LEU A 19 -8.18 -5.93 6.91
C LEU A 19 -8.59 -5.57 5.48
N CYS A 20 -9.71 -6.13 4.98
CA CYS A 20 -10.25 -5.79 3.67
C CYS A 20 -10.62 -4.31 3.57
N ALA A 21 -11.28 -3.76 4.58
CA ALA A 21 -11.66 -2.35 4.62
C ALA A 21 -10.42 -1.44 4.62
N GLN A 22 -9.43 -1.71 5.47
CA GLN A 22 -8.18 -0.95 5.53
C GLN A 22 -7.44 -0.97 4.19
N ALA A 23 -7.38 -2.14 3.53
CA ALA A 23 -6.77 -2.27 2.22
C ALA A 23 -7.50 -1.45 1.15
N ALA A 24 -8.83 -1.52 1.13
CA ALA A 24 -9.66 -0.78 0.19
C ALA A 24 -9.53 0.74 0.38
N HIS A 25 -9.59 1.20 1.63
CA HIS A 25 -9.43 2.60 1.97
C HIS A 25 -8.06 3.14 1.57
N ALA A 26 -6.97 2.47 1.96
CA ALA A 26 -5.62 2.87 1.60
C ALA A 26 -5.42 2.90 0.08
N ALA A 27 -5.86 1.85 -0.62
CA ALA A 27 -5.73 1.74 -2.07
C ALA A 27 -6.43 2.89 -2.81
N MET A 28 -7.69 3.18 -2.42
CA MET A 28 -8.47 4.25 -3.03
C MET A 28 -7.90 5.62 -2.70
N ALA A 29 -7.49 5.85 -1.44
CA ALA A 29 -6.88 7.10 -1.02
C ALA A 29 -5.58 7.39 -1.79
N ALA A 30 -4.72 6.39 -1.98
CA ALA A 30 -3.51 6.54 -2.79
C ALA A 30 -3.83 6.85 -4.25
N VAL A 31 -4.75 6.12 -4.89
CA VAL A 31 -5.16 6.39 -6.27
C VAL A 31 -5.71 7.81 -6.42
N PHE A 32 -6.59 8.24 -5.51
CA PHE A 32 -7.18 9.58 -5.56
C PHE A 32 -6.14 10.68 -5.35
N THR A 33 -5.26 10.51 -4.36
CA THR A 33 -4.21 11.49 -4.01
C THR A 33 -3.24 11.68 -5.17
N PHE A 34 -2.89 10.60 -5.88
CA PHE A 34 -1.89 10.60 -6.95
C PHE A 34 -2.50 10.38 -8.34
N LYS A 35 -3.76 10.80 -8.52
CA LYS A 35 -4.57 10.58 -9.73
C LYS A 35 -3.97 11.17 -11.01
N ASP A 36 -3.13 12.19 -10.86
CA ASP A 36 -2.56 12.93 -11.98
C ASP A 36 -1.24 12.36 -12.52
N SER A 37 -0.62 11.41 -11.81
CA SER A 37 0.58 10.72 -12.29
C SER A 37 0.30 9.85 -13.52
N SER A 38 1.31 9.68 -14.37
CA SER A 38 1.24 8.89 -15.59
C SER A 38 0.83 7.44 -15.32
N GLU A 39 1.46 6.81 -14.33
CA GLU A 39 1.21 5.41 -14.01
C GLU A 39 -0.18 5.21 -13.42
N THR A 40 -0.68 6.15 -12.59
CA THR A 40 -2.06 6.07 -12.08
C THR A 40 -3.07 6.21 -13.21
N LYS A 41 -2.87 7.16 -14.14
CA LYS A 41 -3.75 7.31 -15.31
C LYS A 41 -3.77 6.04 -16.16
N GLN A 42 -2.60 5.45 -16.45
CA GLN A 42 -2.51 4.21 -17.20
C GLN A 42 -3.16 3.02 -16.45
N TYR A 43 -2.96 2.94 -15.13
CA TYR A 43 -3.59 1.92 -14.28
C TYR A 43 -5.13 1.99 -14.31
N LEU A 44 -5.69 3.19 -14.44
CA LEU A 44 -7.14 3.42 -14.48
C LEU A 44 -7.75 3.28 -15.89
N GLN A 45 -6.95 3.30 -16.96
CA GLN A 45 -7.43 3.11 -18.33
C GLN A 45 -7.91 1.69 -18.61
N ASN A 46 -7.38 0.68 -17.90
CA ASN A 46 -7.76 -0.71 -18.05
C ASN A 46 -8.07 -1.35 -16.70
N LEU A 47 -9.27 -1.08 -16.19
CA LEU A 47 -9.71 -1.52 -14.86
C LEU A 47 -9.69 -3.05 -14.68
N ASN A 48 -9.89 -3.80 -15.77
CA ASN A 48 -9.90 -5.27 -15.74
C ASN A 48 -8.49 -5.88 -15.55
N GLU A 49 -7.44 -5.09 -15.74
CA GLU A 49 -6.04 -5.52 -15.58
C GLU A 49 -5.37 -4.96 -14.32
N MET A 50 -6.14 -4.30 -13.43
CA MET A 50 -5.59 -3.72 -12.20
C MET A 50 -4.97 -4.81 -11.32
N HIS A 51 -3.66 -4.74 -11.14
CA HIS A 51 -2.92 -5.63 -10.26
C HIS A 51 -2.61 -4.99 -8.91
N LYS A 52 -2.97 -5.67 -7.83
CA LYS A 52 -2.65 -5.28 -6.46
C LYS A 52 -1.84 -6.37 -5.78
N VAL A 53 -0.77 -5.99 -5.09
CA VAL A 53 0.02 -6.89 -4.24
C VAL A 53 -0.22 -6.47 -2.80
N VAL A 54 -0.86 -7.35 -2.04
CA VAL A 54 -1.19 -7.10 -0.63
C VAL A 54 -0.22 -7.87 0.26
N LEU A 55 0.51 -7.11 1.07
CA LEU A 55 1.58 -7.59 1.95
C LEU A 55 1.21 -7.28 3.39
N GLY A 56 1.85 -7.97 4.33
CA GLY A 56 1.67 -7.68 5.74
C GLY A 56 2.97 -7.61 6.51
N THR A 57 3.03 -6.68 7.47
CA THR A 57 4.15 -6.54 8.41
C THR A 57 3.86 -7.26 9.72
N GLU A 58 4.86 -7.94 10.26
CA GLU A 58 4.77 -8.72 11.51
C GLU A 58 5.04 -7.87 12.76
N SER A 59 5.51 -6.62 12.60
CA SER A 59 5.69 -5.68 13.72
C SER A 59 5.54 -4.21 13.30
N ASN A 60 5.41 -3.32 14.30
CA ASN A 60 5.42 -1.87 14.09
C ASN A 60 6.78 -1.40 13.56
N GLU A 61 7.88 -1.97 14.05
CA GLU A 61 9.25 -1.59 13.67
C GLU A 61 9.47 -1.88 12.18
N GLU A 62 9.06 -3.06 11.70
CA GLU A 62 9.13 -3.43 10.28
C GLU A 62 8.32 -2.44 9.42
N PHE A 63 7.11 -2.08 9.86
CA PHE A 63 6.27 -1.11 9.18
C PHE A 63 6.91 0.28 9.09
N GLN A 64 7.48 0.78 10.18
CA GLN A 64 8.16 2.08 10.21
C GLN A 64 9.41 2.08 9.34
N GLN A 65 10.15 0.97 9.27
CA GLN A 65 11.32 0.84 8.38
C GLN A 65 10.93 0.93 6.90
N ILE A 66 9.81 0.31 6.51
CA ILE A 66 9.30 0.42 5.14
C ILE A 66 8.97 1.87 4.81
N ILE A 67 8.23 2.55 5.69
CA ILE A 67 7.88 3.97 5.51
C ILE A 67 9.14 4.82 5.36
N LEU A 68 10.13 4.62 6.22
CA LEU A 68 11.39 5.35 6.16
C LEU A 68 12.12 5.11 4.83
N ASN A 69 12.19 3.87 4.36
CA ASN A 69 12.81 3.52 3.08
C ASN A 69 12.10 4.17 1.88
N LEU A 70 10.76 4.19 1.90
CA LEU A 70 9.96 4.85 0.86
C LEU A 70 10.18 6.37 0.87
N LYS A 71 10.15 7.01 2.05
CA LYS A 71 10.43 8.45 2.22
C LYS A 71 11.83 8.80 1.71
N ASN A 72 12.85 8.08 2.15
CA ASN A 72 14.23 8.32 1.75
C ASN A 72 14.47 8.14 0.24
N SER A 73 13.63 7.32 -0.41
CA SER A 73 13.71 7.06 -1.84
C SER A 73 12.75 7.93 -2.67
N ASN A 74 12.06 8.90 -2.05
CA ASN A 74 11.05 9.75 -2.67
C ASN A 74 9.97 8.96 -3.44
N ILE A 75 9.53 7.86 -2.85
CA ILE A 75 8.44 7.06 -3.43
C ILE A 75 7.13 7.54 -2.82
N ASP A 76 6.18 7.96 -3.66
CA ASP A 76 4.84 8.40 -3.24
C ASP A 76 3.98 7.26 -2.71
N TYR A 77 3.48 7.41 -1.49
CA TYR A 77 2.52 6.49 -0.86
C TYR A 77 1.54 7.27 0.03
N TYR A 78 0.46 6.62 0.42
CA TYR A 78 -0.55 7.16 1.32
C TYR A 78 -0.60 6.34 2.61
N GLU A 79 -0.69 7.01 3.77
CA GLU A 79 -0.86 6.39 5.09
C GLU A 79 -2.34 6.41 5.48
N TRP A 80 -2.96 5.24 5.63
CA TRP A 80 -4.35 5.14 6.07
C TRP A 80 -4.41 5.16 7.60
N LEU A 81 -4.94 6.26 8.13
CA LEU A 81 -5.14 6.54 9.54
C LEU A 81 -6.56 6.14 9.95
N GLU A 82 -6.69 5.06 10.72
CA GLU A 82 -7.98 4.57 11.19
C GLU A 82 -8.45 5.37 12.41
N GLN A 83 -9.76 5.64 12.46
CA GLN A 83 -10.46 6.29 13.57
C GLN A 83 -11.42 5.29 14.24
N PRO A 84 -11.67 5.41 15.56
CA PRO A 84 -11.23 6.47 16.48
C PRO A 84 -9.84 6.29 17.09
N GLU A 85 -9.15 5.18 16.82
CA GLU A 85 -7.88 4.83 17.47
C GLU A 85 -6.70 5.73 17.06
N ASN A 86 -6.87 6.53 16.00
CA ASN A 86 -5.86 7.43 15.44
C ASN A 86 -4.54 6.70 15.15
N LEU A 87 -4.66 5.53 14.51
CA LEU A 87 -3.55 4.62 14.24
C LEU A 87 -3.41 4.36 12.73
N VAL A 88 -2.18 4.41 12.23
CA VAL A 88 -1.90 4.02 10.84
C VAL A 88 -1.94 2.50 10.72
N THR A 89 -2.98 1.98 10.07
CA THR A 89 -3.23 0.53 9.93
C THR A 89 -2.72 -0.03 8.59
N ALA A 90 -2.56 0.83 7.59
CA ALA A 90 -2.13 0.45 6.25
C ALA A 90 -1.36 1.57 5.56
N ILE A 91 -0.50 1.20 4.62
CA ILE A 91 -0.05 2.10 3.55
C ILE A 91 -0.42 1.54 2.19
N ALA A 92 -0.62 2.41 1.22
CA ALA A 92 -0.71 2.02 -0.18
C ALA A 92 0.14 2.97 -1.03
N LEU A 93 0.91 2.40 -1.93
CA LEU A 93 1.57 3.17 -2.98
C LEU A 93 0.54 3.70 -3.97
N ARG A 94 0.88 4.77 -4.68
CA ARG A 94 0.24 4.99 -5.99
C ARG A 94 0.59 3.82 -6.93
N PRO A 95 -0.16 3.62 -8.01
CA PRO A 95 0.28 2.75 -9.09
C PRO A 95 1.70 3.12 -9.58
N TYR A 96 2.55 2.11 -9.75
CA TYR A 96 3.91 2.22 -10.26
C TYR A 96 4.22 1.08 -11.24
N THR A 97 5.25 1.26 -12.06
CA THR A 97 5.91 0.13 -12.71
C THR A 97 6.52 -0.78 -11.63
N LYS A 98 6.23 -2.08 -11.71
CA LYS A 98 6.66 -3.05 -10.68
C LYS A 98 8.16 -3.03 -10.42
N GLU A 99 8.97 -2.86 -11.46
CA GLU A 99 10.43 -2.87 -11.38
C GLU A 99 10.98 -1.74 -10.50
N ASP A 100 10.30 -0.59 -10.45
CA ASP A 100 10.75 0.58 -9.70
C ASP A 100 10.58 0.38 -8.18
N VAL A 101 9.53 -0.34 -7.79
CA VAL A 101 9.08 -0.41 -6.39
C VAL A 101 9.20 -1.80 -5.75
N ALA A 102 9.30 -2.89 -6.51
CA ALA A 102 9.32 -4.24 -5.94
C ALA A 102 10.49 -4.47 -4.96
N LYS A 103 11.61 -3.75 -5.14
CA LYS A 103 12.79 -3.84 -4.28
C LYS A 103 12.53 -3.44 -2.82
N PHE A 104 11.55 -2.58 -2.55
CA PHE A 104 11.23 -2.12 -1.19
C PHE A 104 10.45 -3.15 -0.37
N PHE A 105 9.96 -4.22 -1.01
CA PHE A 105 9.03 -5.17 -0.41
C PHE A 105 9.50 -6.62 -0.46
N LYS A 106 10.77 -6.86 -0.82
CA LYS A 106 11.31 -8.22 -1.05
C LYS A 106 11.21 -9.13 0.17
N ASP A 107 11.35 -8.56 1.36
CA ASP A 107 11.36 -9.32 2.62
C ASP A 107 9.96 -9.52 3.20
N LEU A 108 8.95 -8.84 2.64
CA LEU A 108 7.56 -8.97 3.07
C LEU A 108 6.86 -10.15 2.43
N LYS A 109 5.96 -10.74 3.20
CA LYS A 109 5.13 -11.87 2.77
C LYS A 109 3.77 -11.37 2.30
N LEU A 110 3.20 -12.08 1.33
CA LEU A 110 1.80 -11.92 0.94
C LEU A 110 0.90 -12.10 2.18
N LEU A 111 -0.08 -11.22 2.32
CA LEU A 111 -1.10 -11.36 3.34
C LEU A 111 -1.91 -12.63 3.06
N LYS A 112 -2.00 -13.53 4.05
CA LYS A 112 -2.79 -14.78 4.01
C LYS A 112 -3.97 -14.70 4.96
#